data_AF-T1FBE3-F1
#
_entry.id   AF-T1FBE3-F1
#
_cell.length_a   1.000
_cell.length_b   1.000
_cell.length_c   1.000
_cell.angle_alpha   90.00
_cell.angle_beta   90.00
_cell.angle_gamma   90.00
#
_symmetry.space_group_name_H-M   'P 1'
#
loop_
_entity.id
_entity.type
_entity.pdbx_description
1 polymer ?
#
loop_
_entity_poly.entity_id
_entity_poly.type
_entity_poly.pdbx_seq_one_letter_code
_entity_poly.pdbx_strand_id
1 'polypeptide(L)'
;MAQACQRTCYQKNVMLACGCGDPHYPLNGTVFGNKLWPICSVSDAKQGSCWIFLYLDQTPHITSIFDKEVVGFFKIISLKNDTLKYLDDKVPFDMFQDNKYKDNLLTVEIYFEEFNFQVLSESPSYEVAQFLSDIGGILGLYLGMSFMSVVEFVELFIDFVLLLCQKCILVKTLRKRNNKIQRENNETHETVKTPNEPTQSQNLTKPLKTPKSTNSVRDLLLKF
;
A
#
# COMPACT_ATOMS: atom_id res chain seq x y z
N MET A 1 -9.96 -15.84 25.32
CA MET A 1 -10.51 -17.08 24.70
C MET A 1 -9.46 -18.17 24.46
N ALA A 2 -8.18 -17.81 24.27
CA ALA A 2 -7.10 -18.77 24.06
C ALA A 2 -6.96 -19.79 25.20
N GLN A 3 -7.14 -19.36 26.46
CA GLN A 3 -7.04 -20.24 27.63
C GLN A 3 -8.06 -21.39 27.61
N ALA A 4 -9.30 -21.15 27.15
CA ALA A 4 -10.31 -22.21 27.08
C ALA A 4 -9.95 -23.28 26.03
N CYS A 5 -9.43 -22.84 24.88
CA CYS A 5 -8.92 -23.74 23.83
C CYS A 5 -7.73 -24.57 24.34
N GLN A 6 -6.76 -23.91 24.98
CA GLN A 6 -5.59 -24.56 25.55
C GLN A 6 -5.98 -25.62 26.59
N ARG A 7 -6.88 -25.28 27.52
CA ARG A 7 -7.40 -26.22 28.54
C ARG A 7 -8.15 -27.39 27.92
N THR A 8 -8.90 -27.15 26.84
CA THR A 8 -9.59 -28.22 26.11
C THR A 8 -8.60 -29.13 25.37
N CYS A 9 -7.57 -28.56 24.75
CA CYS A 9 -6.49 -29.29 24.09
C CYS A 9 -5.71 -30.15 25.09
N TYR A 10 -5.34 -29.56 26.23
CA TYR A 10 -4.72 -30.28 27.35
C TYR A 10 -5.56 -31.49 27.77
N GLN A 11 -6.81 -31.23 28.14
CA GLN A 11 -7.70 -32.26 28.66
C GLN A 11 -7.92 -33.39 27.65
N LYS A 12 -8.04 -33.04 26.36
CA LYS A 12 -8.12 -34.04 25.27
C LYS A 12 -6.85 -34.88 25.16
N ASN A 13 -5.67 -34.25 25.28
CA ASN A 13 -4.40 -34.97 25.20
C ASN A 13 -4.23 -35.94 26.37
N VAL A 14 -4.57 -35.52 27.60
CA VAL A 14 -4.54 -36.37 28.80
C VAL A 14 -5.50 -37.55 28.65
N MET A 15 -6.73 -37.33 28.19
CA MET A 15 -7.71 -38.41 27.96
C MET A 15 -7.24 -39.44 26.92
N LEU A 16 -6.62 -38.99 25.82
CA LEU A 16 -6.15 -39.88 24.75
C LEU A 16 -4.88 -40.64 25.13
N ALA A 17 -3.93 -40.00 25.80
CA ALA A 17 -2.65 -40.59 26.14
C ALA A 17 -2.69 -41.43 27.44
N CYS A 18 -3.40 -40.95 28.46
CA CYS A 18 -3.43 -41.59 29.78
C CYS A 18 -4.72 -42.40 30.04
N GLY A 19 -5.75 -42.25 29.21
CA GLY A 19 -7.02 -42.99 29.34
C GLY A 19 -7.92 -42.49 30.47
N CYS A 20 -7.55 -41.38 31.12
CA CYS A 20 -8.25 -40.76 32.24
C CYS A 20 -8.26 -39.23 32.05
N GLY A 21 -9.11 -38.51 32.77
CA GLY A 21 -9.18 -37.06 32.71
C GLY A 21 -8.73 -36.40 34.00
N ASP A 22 -8.21 -35.18 33.88
CA ASP A 22 -7.90 -34.32 35.02
C ASP A 22 -9.21 -33.76 35.62
N PRO A 23 -9.43 -33.85 36.95
CA PRO A 23 -10.65 -33.38 37.60
C PRO A 23 -10.83 -31.86 37.61
N HIS A 24 -9.78 -31.08 37.34
CA HIS A 24 -9.88 -29.61 37.26
C HIS A 24 -10.59 -29.15 35.98
N TYR A 25 -10.71 -30.02 34.98
CA TYR A 25 -11.31 -29.74 33.68
C TYR A 25 -12.53 -30.62 33.43
N PRO A 26 -13.45 -30.22 32.53
CA PRO A 26 -14.63 -31.02 32.23
C PRO A 26 -14.23 -32.42 31.72
N LEU A 27 -14.89 -33.45 32.27
CA LEU A 27 -14.66 -34.86 31.97
C LEU A 27 -15.66 -35.44 30.94
N ASN A 28 -16.64 -34.64 30.53
CA ASN A 28 -17.66 -34.97 29.56
C ASN A 28 -17.92 -33.75 28.66
N GLY A 29 -18.38 -34.00 27.45
CA GLY A 29 -18.79 -32.96 26.51
C GLY A 29 -18.83 -33.47 25.07
N THR A 30 -19.42 -32.66 24.19
CA THR A 30 -19.54 -32.96 22.76
C THR A 30 -18.18 -33.09 22.09
N VAL A 31 -17.19 -32.31 22.54
CA VAL A 31 -15.79 -32.37 22.09
C VAL A 31 -15.12 -33.70 22.43
N PHE A 32 -15.61 -34.39 23.46
CA PHE A 32 -15.11 -35.67 23.96
C PHE A 32 -16.01 -36.86 23.59
N GLY A 33 -16.93 -36.65 22.63
CA GLY A 33 -17.85 -37.69 22.15
C GLY A 33 -18.99 -38.03 23.11
N ASN A 34 -19.38 -37.10 24.00
CA ASN A 34 -20.38 -37.29 25.05
C ASN A 34 -20.12 -38.51 25.96
N LYS A 35 -18.86 -38.93 26.02
CA LYS A 35 -18.40 -40.02 26.87
C LYS A 35 -17.91 -39.44 28.19
N LEU A 36 -18.38 -40.01 29.30
CA LEU A 36 -17.84 -39.70 30.61
C LEU A 36 -16.50 -40.43 30.80
N TRP A 37 -15.44 -39.67 31.05
CA TRP A 37 -14.11 -40.21 31.32
C TRP A 37 -13.87 -40.39 32.83
N PRO A 38 -13.17 -41.46 33.24
CA PRO A 38 -12.76 -41.65 34.63
C PRO A 38 -11.69 -40.63 35.01
N ILE A 39 -11.67 -40.25 36.29
CA ILE A 39 -10.67 -39.34 36.85
C ILE A 39 -9.33 -40.06 36.95
N CYS A 40 -8.23 -39.38 36.63
CA CYS A 40 -6.89 -39.93 36.82
C CYS A 40 -6.62 -40.19 38.31
N SER A 41 -6.34 -41.44 38.67
CA SER A 41 -6.00 -41.80 40.04
C SER A 41 -4.51 -41.64 40.30
N VAL A 42 -4.15 -40.89 41.34
CA VAL A 42 -2.75 -40.74 41.79
C VAL A 42 -2.22 -42.05 42.40
N SER A 43 -3.11 -42.97 42.79
CA SER A 43 -2.73 -44.28 43.32
C SER A 43 -2.29 -45.26 42.23
N ASP A 44 -2.67 -45.03 40.97
CA ASP A 44 -2.18 -45.79 39.83
C ASP A 44 -0.93 -45.11 39.27
N ALA A 45 0.23 -45.75 39.48
CA ALA A 45 1.52 -45.23 39.04
C ALA A 45 1.56 -44.96 37.53
N LYS A 46 0.85 -45.74 36.70
CA LYS A 46 0.84 -45.53 35.24
C LYS A 46 0.06 -44.28 34.86
N GLN A 47 -1.12 -44.09 35.46
CA GLN A 47 -1.96 -42.91 35.21
C GLN A 47 -1.31 -41.65 35.78
N GLY A 48 -0.81 -41.70 37.00
CA GLY A 48 -0.13 -40.59 37.67
C GLY A 48 1.14 -40.15 36.95
N SER A 49 2.01 -41.08 36.55
CA SER A 49 3.23 -40.75 35.79
C SER A 49 2.94 -40.22 34.39
N CYS A 50 1.88 -40.70 33.73
CA CYS A 50 1.46 -40.17 32.42
C CYS A 50 0.91 -38.74 32.54
N TRP A 51 0.00 -38.50 33.51
CA TRP A 51 -0.58 -37.19 33.75
C TRP A 51 0.48 -36.15 34.13
N ILE A 52 1.40 -36.48 35.05
CA ILE A 52 2.45 -35.55 35.48
C ILE A 52 3.41 -35.20 34.33
N PHE A 53 3.73 -36.17 33.47
CA PHE A 53 4.57 -35.94 32.31
C PHE A 53 3.92 -34.95 31.34
N LEU A 54 2.64 -35.15 31.01
CA LEU A 54 1.90 -34.25 30.12
C LEU A 54 1.63 -32.87 30.73
N TYR A 55 1.45 -32.81 32.05
CA TYR A 55 1.30 -31.54 32.76
C TYR A 55 2.59 -30.70 32.70
N LEU A 56 3.76 -31.32 32.82
CA LEU A 56 5.06 -30.65 32.78
C LEU A 56 5.51 -30.31 31.34
N ASP A 57 5.17 -31.15 30.36
CA ASP A 57 5.51 -30.97 28.94
C ASP A 57 4.75 -29.80 28.28
N GLN A 58 3.69 -29.29 28.90
CA GLN A 58 2.85 -28.23 28.35
C GLN A 58 3.51 -26.82 28.33
N THR A 59 4.81 -26.73 28.58
CA THR A 59 5.51 -25.46 28.87
C THR A 59 6.32 -24.79 27.74
N PRO A 60 6.29 -25.16 26.43
CA PRO A 60 6.90 -24.23 25.46
C PRO A 60 6.19 -23.92 24.12
N HIS A 61 5.03 -24.48 23.75
CA HIS A 61 4.59 -24.40 22.34
C HIS A 61 3.37 -23.54 21.98
N ILE A 62 2.74 -22.82 22.91
CA ILE A 62 1.56 -21.97 22.57
C ILE A 62 1.66 -20.59 23.21
N THR A 63 2.85 -19.99 23.18
CA THR A 63 3.02 -18.55 23.41
C THR A 63 3.62 -17.91 22.17
N SER A 64 2.86 -17.96 21.08
CA SER A 64 2.97 -16.97 20.03
C SER A 64 1.59 -16.76 19.43
N ILE A 65 1.22 -15.49 19.23
CA ILE A 65 0.06 -15.05 18.43
C ILE A 65 -1.31 -15.05 19.14
N PHE A 66 -1.39 -14.74 20.43
CA PHE A 66 -2.61 -14.09 20.97
C PHE A 66 -2.23 -13.01 21.97
N ASP A 67 -1.34 -12.11 21.53
CA ASP A 67 -1.21 -10.81 22.19
C ASP A 67 -2.53 -10.06 22.06
N LYS A 68 -2.91 -9.43 23.17
CA LYS A 68 -4.11 -8.59 23.37
C LYS A 68 -5.33 -9.35 23.89
N GLU A 69 -5.15 -10.09 24.99
CA GLU A 69 -6.17 -9.98 26.02
C GLU A 69 -6.16 -8.52 26.51
N VAL A 70 -7.33 -7.89 26.56
CA VAL A 70 -7.52 -6.59 27.22
C VAL A 70 -7.21 -6.83 28.69
N VAL A 71 -5.95 -6.70 29.07
CA VAL A 71 -5.53 -6.69 30.46
C VAL A 71 -5.94 -5.33 30.98
N GLY A 72 -7.20 -5.21 31.39
CA GLY A 72 -7.56 -4.17 32.34
C GLY A 72 -6.58 -4.31 33.50
N PHE A 73 -5.77 -3.28 33.74
CA PHE A 73 -4.87 -3.26 34.87
C PHE A 73 -5.73 -3.21 36.14
N PHE A 74 -6.02 -4.39 36.70
CA PHE A 74 -6.64 -4.50 38.00
C PHE A 74 -5.55 -4.31 39.04
N LYS A 75 -5.58 -3.19 39.75
CA LYS A 75 -4.74 -3.01 40.93
C LYS A 75 -5.40 -3.75 42.09
N ILE A 76 -5.03 -4.99 42.27
CA ILE A 76 -5.41 -5.77 43.45
C ILE A 76 -4.35 -5.50 44.51
N ILE A 77 -4.69 -4.79 45.59
CA ILE A 77 -4.54 -5.12 47.03
C ILE A 77 -4.97 -3.87 47.84
N SER A 78 -5.87 -4.01 48.82
CA SER A 78 -5.78 -3.19 50.04
C SER A 78 -6.28 -3.95 51.27
N LEU A 79 -5.32 -4.47 52.04
CA LEU A 79 -5.52 -4.84 53.44
C LEU A 79 -5.79 -3.56 54.23
N LYS A 80 -7.06 -3.20 54.40
CA LYS A 80 -7.46 -2.12 55.29
C LYS A 80 -7.40 -2.61 56.74
N ASN A 81 -6.31 -2.29 57.45
CA ASN A 81 -6.21 -2.52 58.90
C ASN A 81 -7.36 -1.85 59.68
N ASP A 82 -7.96 -0.78 59.14
CA ASP A 82 -9.08 -0.07 59.74
C ASP A 82 -10.39 -0.87 59.74
N THR A 83 -10.57 -1.81 58.80
CA THR A 83 -11.76 -2.67 58.74
C THR A 83 -11.78 -3.74 59.84
N LEU A 84 -10.61 -4.12 60.38
CA LEU A 84 -10.51 -5.06 61.49
C LEU A 84 -11.15 -4.52 62.78
N LYS A 85 -11.01 -3.22 63.04
CA LYS A 85 -11.55 -2.58 64.24
C LYS A 85 -13.07 -2.44 64.23
N TYR A 86 -13.66 -2.27 63.04
CA TYR A 86 -15.11 -2.21 62.85
C TYR A 86 -15.76 -3.60 62.88
N LEU A 87 -15.04 -4.64 62.45
CA LEU A 87 -15.49 -6.03 62.51
C LEU A 87 -15.43 -6.61 63.93
N ASP A 88 -14.44 -6.22 64.75
CA ASP A 88 -14.34 -6.62 66.17
C ASP A 88 -15.58 -6.22 66.99
N ASP A 89 -16.25 -5.12 66.63
CA ASP A 89 -17.39 -4.56 67.37
C ASP A 89 -18.77 -5.13 66.92
N LYS A 90 -18.82 -5.77 65.74
CA LYS A 90 -20.08 -6.19 65.09
C LYS A 90 -20.27 -7.70 64.96
N VAL A 91 -19.22 -8.51 65.14
CA VAL A 91 -19.30 -9.96 65.00
C VAL A 91 -19.64 -10.59 66.36
N PRO A 92 -20.80 -11.26 66.52
CA PRO A 92 -21.18 -11.89 67.78
C PRO A 92 -20.24 -13.05 68.15
N PHE A 93 -20.04 -13.17 69.45
CA PHE A 93 -18.86 -13.67 70.14
C PHE A 93 -18.73 -15.21 70.22
N ASP A 94 -19.52 -16.01 69.50
CA ASP A 94 -19.65 -17.45 69.77
C ASP A 94 -18.84 -18.40 68.87
N MET A 95 -17.95 -17.90 68.00
CA MET A 95 -17.06 -18.74 67.19
C MET A 95 -15.58 -18.28 67.14
N PHE A 96 -15.14 -17.41 68.05
CA PHE A 96 -13.85 -16.70 67.92
C PHE A 96 -12.97 -16.75 69.18
N GLN A 97 -12.79 -17.94 69.77
CA GLN A 97 -12.06 -18.07 71.05
C GLN A 97 -10.52 -18.06 70.94
N ASP A 98 -9.96 -18.04 69.73
CA ASP A 98 -8.52 -17.88 69.49
C ASP A 98 -8.29 -16.72 68.52
N ASN A 99 -7.40 -15.78 68.84
CA ASN A 99 -6.95 -14.63 68.03
C ASN A 99 -6.43 -14.96 66.60
N LYS A 100 -6.63 -16.18 66.10
CA LYS A 100 -6.21 -16.71 64.79
C LYS A 100 -6.98 -16.12 63.60
N TYR A 101 -8.09 -15.43 63.80
CA TYR A 101 -8.86 -14.83 62.70
C TYR A 101 -8.13 -13.63 62.06
N LYS A 102 -7.28 -12.94 62.84
CA LYS A 102 -6.44 -11.84 62.35
C LYS A 102 -5.45 -12.29 61.28
N ASP A 103 -5.00 -13.54 61.37
CA ASP A 103 -4.06 -14.14 60.42
C ASP A 103 -4.76 -14.71 59.18
N ASN A 104 -6.11 -14.81 59.19
CA ASN A 104 -6.91 -15.43 58.12
C ASN A 104 -7.87 -14.45 57.42
N LEU A 105 -7.91 -13.17 57.81
CA LEU A 105 -8.78 -12.16 57.18
C LEU A 105 -8.06 -11.44 56.04
N LEU A 106 -8.61 -11.54 54.83
CA LEU A 106 -8.13 -10.81 53.65
C LEU A 106 -9.27 -10.03 53.01
N THR A 107 -9.11 -8.71 52.91
CA THR A 107 -10.03 -7.83 52.15
C THR A 107 -9.45 -7.59 50.75
N VAL A 108 -10.23 -7.91 49.71
CA VAL A 108 -9.86 -7.71 48.31
C VAL A 108 -10.76 -6.64 47.70
N GLU A 109 -10.19 -5.47 47.39
CA GLU A 109 -10.87 -4.38 46.69
C GLU A 109 -10.34 -4.32 45.24
N ILE A 110 -11.24 -4.45 44.27
CA ILE A 110 -10.91 -4.45 42.83
C ILE A 110 -11.44 -3.15 42.23
N TYR A 111 -10.54 -2.30 41.73
CA TYR A 111 -10.88 -1.06 41.04
C TYR A 111 -9.99 -0.85 39.81
N PHE A 112 -10.47 -0.02 38.88
CA PHE A 112 -9.69 0.44 37.73
C PHE A 112 -8.89 1.68 38.15
N GLU A 113 -7.61 1.72 37.78
CA GLU A 113 -6.75 2.89 38.05
C GLU A 113 -7.20 4.10 37.23
N GLU A 114 -7.61 3.88 35.98
CA GLU A 114 -8.13 4.90 35.07
C GLU A 114 -9.25 4.32 34.19
N PHE A 115 -10.24 5.15 33.80
CA PHE A 115 -11.33 4.74 32.90
C PHE A 115 -10.92 4.68 31.41
N ASN A 116 -9.62 4.59 31.13
CA ASN A 116 -9.12 4.56 29.77
C ASN A 116 -9.04 3.13 29.24
N PHE A 117 -9.64 2.88 28.07
CA PHE A 117 -9.58 1.60 27.39
C PHE A 117 -8.74 1.75 26.11
N GLN A 118 -7.70 0.93 25.97
CA GLN A 118 -6.91 0.88 24.75
C GLN A 118 -7.49 -0.19 23.81
N VAL A 119 -7.99 0.22 22.65
CA VAL A 119 -8.43 -0.71 21.60
C VAL A 119 -7.28 -0.85 20.59
N LEU A 120 -6.69 -2.04 20.53
CA LEU A 120 -5.68 -2.36 19.54
C LEU A 120 -6.35 -3.08 18.37
N SER A 121 -6.69 -2.35 17.32
CA SER A 121 -7.20 -2.91 16.07
C SER A 121 -6.04 -3.25 15.12
N GLU A 122 -6.14 -4.39 14.46
CA GLU A 122 -5.26 -4.77 13.36
C GLU A 122 -5.97 -4.43 12.05
N SER A 123 -5.32 -3.64 11.20
CA SER A 123 -5.80 -3.32 9.86
C SER A 123 -4.82 -3.88 8.82
N PRO A 124 -5.30 -4.39 7.68
CA PRO A 124 -4.42 -4.88 6.63
C PRO A 124 -3.52 -3.74 6.15
N SER A 125 -2.22 -4.02 5.97
CA SER A 125 -1.25 -3.01 5.52
C SER A 125 -1.45 -2.56 4.07
N TYR A 126 -2.24 -3.31 3.29
CA TYR A 126 -2.49 -3.01 1.89
C TYR A 126 -3.92 -3.42 1.50
N GLU A 127 -4.70 -2.45 1.03
CA GLU A 127 -6.09 -2.68 0.61
C GLU A 127 -6.19 -2.85 -0.91
N VAL A 128 -7.21 -3.56 -1.39
CA VAL A 128 -7.46 -3.77 -2.83
C VAL A 128 -7.62 -2.43 -3.57
N ALA A 129 -8.18 -1.42 -2.92
CA ALA A 129 -8.27 -0.07 -3.48
C ALA A 129 -6.88 0.54 -3.76
N GLN A 130 -5.93 0.33 -2.86
CA GLN A 130 -4.56 0.83 -2.96
C GLN A 130 -3.79 0.08 -4.06
N PHE A 131 -3.99 -1.24 -4.16
CA PHE A 131 -3.49 -2.06 -5.28
C PHE A 131 -3.92 -1.56 -6.65
N LEU A 132 -5.22 -1.30 -6.80
CA LEU A 132 -5.78 -0.83 -8.07
C LEU A 132 -5.35 0.61 -8.39
N SER A 133 -5.16 1.45 -7.37
CA SER A 133 -4.61 2.80 -7.54
C SER A 133 -3.18 2.76 -8.11
N ASP A 134 -2.33 1.88 -7.59
CA ASP A 134 -0.94 1.77 -8.05
C ASP A 134 -0.85 1.22 -9.48
N ILE A 135 -1.67 0.21 -9.81
CA ILE A 135 -1.77 -0.32 -11.18
C ILE A 135 -2.33 0.73 -12.15
N GLY A 136 -3.42 1.41 -11.76
CA GLY A 136 -4.05 2.43 -12.60
C GLY A 136 -3.12 3.60 -12.87
N GLY A 137 -2.34 4.03 -11.88
CA GLY A 137 -1.38 5.12 -12.02
C GLY A 137 -0.29 4.80 -13.05
N ILE A 138 0.35 3.63 -12.94
CA ILE A 138 1.43 3.27 -13.85
C ILE A 138 0.92 2.97 -15.27
N LEU A 139 -0.21 2.27 -15.42
CA LEU A 139 -0.81 2.00 -16.73
C LEU A 139 -1.29 3.28 -17.41
N GLY A 140 -1.91 4.19 -16.65
CA GLY A 140 -2.34 5.49 -17.14
C GLY A 140 -1.18 6.33 -17.68
N LEU A 141 -0.02 6.29 -17.00
CA LEU A 141 1.19 6.97 -17.46
C LEU A 141 1.73 6.39 -18.77
N TYR A 142 1.81 5.05 -18.89
CA TYR A 142 2.26 4.39 -20.12
C TYR A 142 1.33 4.65 -21.30
N LEU A 143 0.01 4.62 -21.09
CA LEU A 143 -0.97 4.94 -22.11
C LEU A 143 -0.90 6.41 -22.52
N GLY A 144 -0.72 7.32 -21.56
CA GLY A 144 -0.54 8.75 -21.82
C GLY A 144 0.70 9.04 -22.67
N MET A 145 1.85 8.45 -22.33
CA MET A 145 3.06 8.57 -23.14
C MET A 145 2.87 8.02 -24.56
N SER A 146 2.24 6.85 -24.69
CA SER A 146 1.96 6.23 -25.98
C SER A 146 1.06 7.10 -26.87
N PHE A 147 0.03 7.74 -26.29
CA PHE A 147 -0.87 8.63 -27.01
C PHE A 147 -0.14 9.89 -27.51
N MET A 148 0.68 10.52 -26.68
CA MET A 148 1.47 11.70 -27.08
C MET A 148 2.41 11.38 -28.23
N SER A 149 3.06 10.20 -28.22
CA SER A 149 3.89 9.76 -29.35
C SER A 149 3.09 9.61 -30.64
N VAL A 150 1.86 9.08 -30.60
CA VAL A 150 1.00 8.98 -31.81
C VAL A 150 0.66 10.35 -32.37
N VAL A 151 0.34 11.32 -31.51
CA VAL A 151 0.07 12.70 -31.92
C VAL A 151 1.30 13.30 -32.61
N GLU A 152 2.49 13.13 -32.04
CA GLU A 152 3.75 13.60 -32.63
C GLU A 152 4.01 12.98 -34.01
N PHE A 153 3.74 11.69 -34.20
CA PHE A 153 3.86 11.05 -35.51
C PHE A 153 2.90 11.64 -36.55
N VAL A 154 1.68 12.02 -36.14
CA VAL A 154 0.70 12.65 -37.04
C VAL A 154 1.14 14.06 -37.44
N GLU A 155 1.60 14.87 -36.48
CA GLU A 155 2.15 16.21 -36.75
C GLU A 155 3.36 16.13 -37.70
N LEU A 156 4.30 15.22 -37.40
CA LEU A 156 5.46 14.99 -38.24
C LEU A 156 5.08 14.58 -39.67
N PHE A 157 4.05 13.75 -39.83
CA PHE A 157 3.57 13.33 -41.14
C PHE A 157 2.98 14.50 -41.94
N ILE A 158 2.20 15.37 -41.30
CA ILE A 158 1.63 16.57 -41.93
C ILE A 158 2.75 17.52 -42.37
N ASP A 159 3.71 17.79 -41.49
CA ASP A 159 4.85 18.66 -41.79
C ASP A 159 5.70 18.10 -42.94
N PHE A 160 5.93 16.80 -42.95
CA PHE A 160 6.66 16.14 -44.02
C PHE A 160 5.96 16.31 -45.39
N VAL A 161 4.64 16.13 -45.44
CA VAL A 161 3.85 16.33 -46.67
C VAL A 161 3.89 17.80 -47.13
N LEU A 162 3.73 18.75 -46.20
CA LEU A 162 3.78 20.18 -46.51
C LEU A 162 5.17 20.60 -47.05
N LEU A 163 6.24 20.13 -46.42
CA LEU A 163 7.62 20.39 -46.85
C LEU A 163 7.91 19.79 -48.24
N LEU A 164 7.45 18.57 -48.51
CA LEU A 164 7.58 17.95 -49.84
C LEU A 164 6.79 18.74 -50.89
N CYS A 165 5.56 19.14 -50.61
CA CYS A 165 4.75 19.97 -51.52
C CYS A 165 5.43 21.31 -51.83
N GLN A 166 5.96 22.00 -50.82
CA GLN A 166 6.68 23.27 -51.01
C GLN A 166 7.95 23.09 -51.85
N LYS A 167 8.76 22.04 -51.58
CA LYS A 167 9.96 21.75 -52.38
C LYS A 167 9.62 21.36 -53.82
N CYS A 168 8.55 20.58 -54.04
CA CYS A 168 8.09 20.27 -55.39
C CYS A 168 7.63 21.51 -56.16
N ILE A 169 6.96 22.47 -55.52
CA ILE A 169 6.52 23.73 -56.14
C ILE A 169 7.71 24.63 -56.46
N LEU A 170 8.70 24.75 -55.57
CA LEU A 170 9.92 25.53 -55.79
C LEU A 170 10.74 24.96 -56.95
N VAL A 171 10.97 23.65 -56.97
CA VAL A 171 11.72 22.97 -58.05
C VAL A 171 10.99 23.09 -59.39
N LYS A 172 9.65 22.95 -59.41
CA LYS A 172 8.86 23.19 -60.63
C LYS A 172 8.99 24.63 -61.13
N THR A 173 9.01 25.61 -60.23
CA THR A 173 9.16 27.04 -60.58
C THR A 173 10.54 27.36 -61.14
N LEU A 174 11.61 26.81 -60.54
CA LEU A 174 12.98 26.95 -61.04
C LEU A 174 13.18 26.24 -62.38
N ARG A 175 12.62 25.03 -62.56
CA ARG A 175 12.67 24.30 -63.84
C ARG A 175 11.93 25.04 -64.95
N LYS A 176 10.80 25.68 -64.65
CA LYS A 176 10.02 26.49 -65.61
C LYS A 176 10.77 27.76 -66.04
N ARG A 177 11.52 28.40 -65.13
CA ARG A 177 12.41 29.53 -65.45
C ARG A 177 13.59 29.09 -66.33
N ASN A 178 14.25 27.97 -66.02
CA ASN A 178 15.39 27.48 -66.80
C ASN A 178 14.99 27.11 -68.25
N ASN A 179 13.82 26.48 -68.42
CA ASN A 179 13.28 26.16 -69.75
C ASN A 179 12.90 27.39 -70.57
N LYS A 180 12.58 28.53 -69.93
CA LYS A 180 12.30 29.80 -70.62
C LYS A 180 13.60 30.46 -71.10
N ILE A 181 14.63 30.49 -70.25
CA ILE A 181 15.97 31.02 -70.59
C ILE A 181 16.61 30.22 -71.74
N GLN A 182 16.44 28.90 -71.76
CA GLN A 182 16.88 28.05 -72.87
C GLN A 182 16.14 28.33 -74.20
N ARG A 183 14.86 28.74 -74.17
CA ARG A 183 14.11 29.11 -75.39
C ARG A 183 14.58 30.45 -75.96
N GLU A 184 14.83 31.45 -75.12
CA GLU A 184 15.40 32.75 -75.55
C GLU A 184 16.81 32.60 -76.16
N ASN A 185 17.64 31.68 -75.64
CA ASN A 185 18.97 31.39 -76.18
C ASN A 185 18.95 30.62 -77.51
N ASN A 186 17.89 29.84 -77.80
CA ASN A 186 17.76 29.11 -79.06
C ASN A 186 17.25 30.00 -80.19
N GLU A 187 16.41 31.00 -79.91
CA GLU A 187 15.92 31.98 -80.90
C GLU A 187 17.01 32.97 -81.33
N THR A 188 18.01 33.22 -80.48
CA THR A 188 19.17 34.08 -80.80
C THR A 188 20.24 33.38 -81.66
N HIS A 189 20.20 32.05 -81.77
CA HIS A 189 21.17 31.28 -82.55
C HIS A 189 20.76 31.09 -84.03
N GLU A 190 19.52 31.42 -84.40
CA GLU A 190 19.02 31.35 -85.80
C GLU A 190 19.20 32.65 -86.60
N THR A 191 19.55 33.78 -85.97
CA THR A 191 19.57 35.10 -86.65
C THR A 191 20.95 35.65 -87.01
N VAL A 192 22.06 34.93 -86.81
CA VAL A 192 23.42 35.45 -87.10
C VAL A 192 24.22 34.51 -88.04
N LYS A 193 24.05 34.73 -89.36
CA LYS A 193 25.08 34.47 -90.38
C LYS A 193 25.37 35.80 -91.11
N THR A 194 26.39 36.53 -90.62
CA THR A 194 27.33 37.53 -91.23
C THR A 194 26.89 38.52 -92.35
N PRO A 195 27.56 39.69 -92.58
CA PRO A 195 28.58 40.41 -91.78
C PRO A 195 28.43 41.97 -91.74
N ASN A 196 29.35 42.62 -91.00
CA ASN A 196 29.89 44.01 -91.12
C ASN A 196 29.46 45.11 -90.10
N GLU A 197 30.50 45.75 -89.55
CA GLU A 197 30.67 46.99 -88.75
C GLU A 197 29.89 48.25 -89.26
N PRO A 198 29.91 49.43 -88.56
CA PRO A 198 30.36 49.75 -87.19
C PRO A 198 29.44 50.74 -86.39
N THR A 199 29.82 50.98 -85.13
CA THR A 199 29.81 52.26 -84.36
C THR A 199 28.58 52.82 -83.60
N GLN A 200 28.88 53.18 -82.33
CA GLN A 200 28.42 54.34 -81.52
C GLN A 200 26.95 54.41 -81.07
N SER A 201 26.53 54.92 -79.90
CA SER A 201 27.15 55.40 -78.65
C SER A 201 26.03 55.88 -77.68
N GLN A 202 26.38 56.10 -76.40
CA GLN A 202 25.79 57.05 -75.42
C GLN A 202 24.67 56.62 -74.43
N ASN A 203 25.10 56.48 -73.15
CA ASN A 203 24.71 57.22 -71.92
C ASN A 203 23.22 57.38 -71.52
N LEU A 204 22.86 57.06 -70.25
CA LEU A 204 22.91 57.95 -69.07
C LEU A 204 21.93 57.53 -67.93
N THR A 205 22.41 57.64 -66.69
CA THR A 205 21.72 57.84 -65.38
C THR A 205 21.25 56.67 -64.48
N LYS A 206 21.83 56.70 -63.26
CA LYS A 206 21.57 56.00 -61.97
C LYS A 206 20.16 56.29 -61.38
N PRO A 207 19.68 55.75 -60.20
CA PRO A 207 20.45 55.20 -59.08
C PRO A 207 19.88 54.02 -58.24
N LEU A 208 20.80 53.55 -57.39
CA LEU A 208 20.76 52.71 -56.20
C LEU A 208 19.66 53.02 -55.15
N LYS A 209 19.11 51.98 -54.50
CA LYS A 209 18.64 52.00 -53.09
C LYS A 209 18.46 50.58 -52.49
N THR A 210 19.23 50.28 -51.46
CA THR A 210 18.78 49.57 -50.22
C THR A 210 18.85 50.62 -49.08
N PRO A 211 18.45 50.41 -47.80
CA PRO A 211 17.82 49.27 -47.10
C PRO A 211 16.62 49.70 -46.19
N LYS A 212 16.03 48.77 -45.41
CA LYS A 212 15.49 48.94 -44.02
C LYS A 212 14.83 47.61 -43.58
N SER A 213 15.36 46.92 -42.56
CA SER A 213 15.19 47.14 -41.11
C SER A 213 14.04 46.28 -40.56
N THR A 214 14.45 45.15 -39.96
CA THR A 214 14.04 44.63 -38.64
C THR A 214 12.61 44.83 -38.11
N ASN A 215 12.10 43.69 -37.60
CA ASN A 215 11.16 43.50 -36.48
C ASN A 215 9.65 43.65 -36.78
N SER A 216 8.96 42.51 -36.89
CA SER A 216 7.80 42.22 -36.03
C SER A 216 7.49 40.71 -36.05
N VAL A 217 8.08 39.98 -35.10
CA VAL A 217 7.76 38.57 -34.77
C VAL A 217 7.03 38.53 -33.41
N ARG A 218 6.23 39.56 -33.07
CA ARG A 218 5.57 39.63 -31.76
C ARG A 218 4.06 39.94 -31.75
N ASP A 219 3.39 40.09 -32.90
CA ASP A 219 1.97 40.50 -32.93
C ASP A 219 0.98 39.47 -33.52
N LEU A 220 1.33 38.19 -33.61
CA LEU A 220 0.43 37.16 -34.18
C LEU A 220 0.26 35.90 -33.33
N LEU A 221 0.50 35.99 -32.02
CA LEU A 221 0.24 34.93 -31.03
C LEU A 221 -0.63 35.43 -29.86
N LEU A 222 -1.78 36.05 -30.16
CA LEU A 222 -2.81 36.37 -29.15
C LEU A 222 -4.25 36.27 -29.68
N LYS A 223 -4.47 35.40 -30.67
CA LYS A 223 -5.80 34.92 -31.07
C LYS A 223 -5.67 33.48 -31.56
N PHE A 224 -5.54 32.55 -30.63
CA PHE A 224 -6.20 31.23 -30.55
C PHE A 224 -5.84 30.63 -29.19
#